data_AF-A0A1J3J261-F1
#
_entry.id   AF-A0A1J3J261-F1
#
_cell.length_a   1.000
_cell.length_b   1.000
_cell.length_c   1.000
_cell.angle_alpha   90.00
_cell.angle_beta   90.00
_cell.angle_gamma   90.00
#
_symmetry.space_group_name_H-M   'P 1'
#
loop_
_entity.id
_entity.type
_entity.pdbx_description
1 polymer ?
#
loop_
_entity_poly.entity_id
_entity_poly.type
_entity_poly.pdbx_seq_one_letter_code
_entity_poly.pdbx_strand_id
1 'polypeptide(L)' 'EIDVKIIGWDAMIRIQCSKRNHPGAKFMEALKELELEVNHASLSVVNEFMIQQATVKMGNQFFTQDQLKVALMEKVGE' A
#
# COMPACT_ATOMS: atom_id res chain seq x y z
N GLU A 1 2.01 -4.39 9.70
CA GLU A 1 2.65 -3.06 9.87
C GLU A 1 2.55 -2.30 8.55
N ILE A 2 2.11 -1.04 8.59
CA ILE A 2 1.94 -0.18 7.42
C ILE A 2 2.79 1.07 7.62
N ASP A 3 3.71 1.31 6.70
CA ASP A 3 4.53 2.52 6.62
C ASP A 3 4.19 3.28 5.33
N VAL A 4 4.06 4.59 5.44
CA VAL A 4 3.69 5.48 4.34
C VAL A 4 4.61 6.69 4.40
N LYS A 5 5.21 7.04 3.28
CA LYS A 5 6.03 8.25 3.12
C LYS A 5 5.62 9.00 1.87
N ILE A 6 5.24 10.26 2.01
CA ILE A 6 4.84 11.12 0.89
C ILE A 6 6.01 12.01 0.48
N ILE A 7 6.24 12.12 -0.83
CA ILE A 7 7.27 12.95 -1.47
C ILE A 7 6.61 13.71 -2.63
N GLY A 8 6.13 14.92 -2.35
CA GLY A 8 5.37 15.68 -3.34
C GLY A 8 4.05 14.99 -3.68
N TRP A 9 3.88 14.58 -4.94
CA TRP A 9 2.71 13.82 -5.41
C TRP A 9 2.91 12.30 -5.36
N ASP A 10 4.14 11.85 -5.11
CA ASP A 10 4.46 10.43 -4.99
C ASP A 10 4.34 9.98 -3.53
N ALA A 11 3.94 8.73 -3.32
CA ALA A 11 3.93 8.08 -2.02
C ALA A 11 4.62 6.72 -2.12
N MET A 12 5.48 6.42 -1.14
CA MET A 12 6.02 5.10 -0.92
C MET A 12 5.20 4.44 0.18
N ILE A 13 4.62 3.29 -0.13
CA ILE A 13 3.82 2.48 0.78
C ILE A 13 4.57 1.17 0.99
N ARG A 14 4.73 0.77 2.25
CA ARG A 14 5.27 -0.53 2.63
C ARG A 14 4.34 -1.21 3.62
N ILE A 15 3.96 -2.45 3.32
CA ILE A 15 3.13 -3.29 4.19
C ILE A 15 3.86 -4.60 4.48
N GLN A 16 3.88 -4.97 5.76
CA GLN A 16 4.29 -6.29 6.22
C GLN A 16 3.11 -6.98 6.91
N CYS A 17 2.73 -8.15 6.42
CA CYS A 17 1.62 -8.95 6.95
C CYS A 17 1.89 -10.45 6.80
N SER A 18 1.00 -11.30 7.31
CA SER A 18 1.06 -12.75 7.03
C SER A 18 0.85 -13.01 5.55
N LYS A 19 1.49 -14.04 4.98
CA LYS A 19 1.32 -14.43 3.56
C LYS A 19 -0.03 -15.12 3.24
N ARG A 20 -0.89 -15.33 4.24
CA ARG A 20 -2.18 -16.03 4.09
C ARG A 20 -3.19 -15.19 3.31
N ASN A 21 -4.10 -15.85 2.60
CA ASN A 21 -5.22 -15.21 1.89
C ASN A 21 -4.80 -14.16 0.84
N HIS A 22 -3.67 -14.39 0.16
CA HIS A 22 -3.19 -13.58 -0.98
C HIS A 22 -3.19 -12.06 -0.70
N PRO A 23 -2.44 -11.58 0.30
CA PRO A 23 -2.52 -10.18 0.75
C PRO A 23 -2.02 -9.20 -0.32
N GLY A 24 -1.16 -9.65 -1.26
CA GLY A 24 -0.77 -8.90 -2.45
C GLY A 24 -1.96 -8.51 -3.33
N ALA A 25 -2.98 -9.36 -3.44
CA ALA A 25 -4.18 -9.03 -4.20
C ALA A 25 -5.00 -7.93 -3.50
N LYS A 26 -5.23 -8.08 -2.18
CA LYS A 26 -5.90 -7.05 -1.36
C LYS A 26 -5.18 -5.71 -1.42
N PHE A 27 -3.85 -5.72 -1.39
CA PHE A 27 -3.05 -4.51 -1.48
C PHE A 27 -3.22 -3.80 -2.82
N MET A 28 -3.12 -4.52 -3.94
CA MET A 28 -3.33 -3.93 -5.26
C MET A 28 -4.77 -3.43 -5.47
N GLU A 29 -5.76 -4.13 -4.89
CA GLU A 29 -7.15 -3.68 -4.88
C GLU A 29 -7.32 -2.38 -4.10
N ALA A 30 -6.71 -2.26 -2.91
CA ALA A 30 -6.75 -1.04 -2.11
C ALA A 30 -6.15 0.16 -2.86
N LEU A 31 -5.01 -0.03 -3.54
CA LEU A 31 -4.40 1.05 -4.34
C LEU A 31 -5.32 1.50 -5.50
N LYS A 32 -6.00 0.54 -6.13
CA LYS A 32 -6.99 0.83 -7.18
C LYS A 32 -8.19 1.61 -6.65
N GLU A 33 -8.75 1.19 -5.51
CA GLU A 33 -9.91 1.87 -4.89
C GLU A 33 -9.58 3.28 -4.40
N LEU A 34 -8.32 3.53 -4.00
CA LEU A 34 -7.82 4.84 -3.61
C LEU A 34 -7.38 5.70 -4.81
N GLU A 35 -7.57 5.20 -6.03
CA GLU A 35 -7.20 5.87 -7.29
C GLU A 35 -5.71 6.29 -7.32
N LEU A 36 -4.85 5.44 -6.75
CA LEU A 36 -3.40 5.64 -6.72
C LEU A 36 -2.76 4.98 -7.94
N GLU A 37 -2.04 5.76 -8.74
CA GLU A 37 -1.33 5.25 -9.91
C GLU A 37 -0.06 4.52 -9.47
N VAL A 38 0.08 3.25 -9.84
CA VAL A 38 1.24 2.43 -9.41
C VAL A 38 2.41 2.62 -10.38
N ASN A 39 3.45 3.32 -9.94
CA ASN A 39 4.69 3.51 -10.71
C ASN A 39 5.59 2.27 -10.62
N HIS A 40 5.69 1.70 -9.43
CA HIS A 40 6.51 0.52 -9.17
C HIS A 40 5.93 -0.25 -7.99
N ALA A 41 5.82 -1.57 -8.10
CA ALA A 41 5.42 -2.42 -7.01
C ALA A 41 6.31 -3.67 -6.92
N SER A 42 6.65 -4.06 -5.70
CA SER A 42 7.33 -5.31 -5.41
C SER A 42 6.56 -6.08 -4.32
N LEU A 43 6.52 -7.39 -4.49
CA LEU A 43 5.93 -8.33 -3.55
C LEU A 43 7.01 -9.37 -3.26
N SER A 44 7.25 -9.66 -1.98
CA SER A 44 8.26 -10.62 -1.56
C SER A 44 7.75 -11.41 -0.37
N VAL A 45 7.98 -12.72 -0.38
CA VAL A 45 7.62 -13.61 0.72
C VAL A 45 8.87 -13.96 1.48
N VAL A 46 8.90 -13.64 2.77
CA VAL A 46 10.00 -13.95 3.68
C VAL A 46 9.43 -14.81 4.80
N ASN A 47 9.73 -16.10 4.77
CA ASN A 47 9.19 -17.11 5.68
C ASN A 47 7.64 -17.13 5.66
N GLU A 48 7.01 -16.75 6.78
CA GLU A 48 5.55 -16.67 6.96
C GLU A 48 4.98 -15.26 6.70
N PHE A 49 5.84 -14.30 6.38
CA PHE A 49 5.46 -12.92 6.11
C PHE A 49 5.49 -12.62 4.61
N MET A 50 4.61 -11.72 4.19
CA MET A 50 4.69 -11.05 2.90
C MET A 50 5.02 -9.59 3.14
N ILE A 51 6.02 -9.10 2.41
CA ILE A 51 6.43 -7.71 2.33
C ILE A 51 5.99 -7.19 0.98
N GLN A 52 5.28 -6.07 1.00
CA GLN A 52 4.66 -5.46 -0.15
C GLN A 52 5.10 -4.01 -0.16
N GLN A 53 5.64 -3.55 -1.27
CA GLN A 53 6.09 -2.18 -1.40
C GLN A 53 5.60 -1.62 -2.72
N ALA A 54 4.98 -0.45 -2.68
CA ALA A 54 4.59 0.27 -3.88
C ALA A 54 5.07 1.72 -3.79
N THR A 55 5.62 2.20 -4.89
CA THR A 55 5.72 3.63 -5.17
C THR A 55 4.54 3.98 -6.05
N VAL A 56 3.69 4.84 -5.55
CA VAL A 56 2.47 5.28 -6.22
C VAL A 56 2.48 6.79 -6.40
N LYS A 57 1.70 7.27 -7.36
CA LYS A 57 1.42 8.68 -7.55
C LYS A 57 -0.03 8.95 -7.20
N MET A 58 -0.26 10.00 -6.42
CA MET A 58 -1.58 10.49 -6.12
C MET A 58 -2.19 11.09 -7.39
N GLY A 59 -3.38 10.63 -7.76
CA GLY A 59 -4.15 11.16 -8.89
C GLY A 59 -4.75 12.53 -8.57
N ASN A 60 -6.07 12.67 -8.72
CA ASN A 60 -6.74 13.94 -8.43
C ASN A 60 -6.92 14.23 -6.94
N GLN A 61 -6.70 13.24 -6.07
CA GLN A 61 -6.89 13.36 -4.64
C GLN A 61 -5.54 13.37 -3.92
N PHE A 62 -5.31 14.42 -3.13
CA PHE A 62 -4.13 14.50 -2.26
C PHE A 62 -4.47 13.93 -0.89
N PHE A 63 -3.66 12.97 -0.42
CA PHE A 63 -3.78 12.41 0.93
C PHE A 63 -2.67 12.96 1.81
N THR A 64 -2.97 13.22 3.09
CA THR A 64 -1.91 13.31 4.09
C THR A 64 -1.37 11.92 4.44
N GLN A 65 -0.20 11.87 5.09
CA GLN A 65 0.43 10.60 5.46
C GLN A 65 -0.49 9.77 6.37
N ASP A 66 -1.14 10.42 7.34
CA ASP A 66 -2.09 9.78 8.25
C ASP A 66 -3.37 9.34 7.53
N GLN A 67 -3.93 10.17 6.63
CA GLN A 67 -5.12 9.80 5.87
C GLN A 67 -4.88 8.57 5.00
N LEU A 68 -3.77 8.53 4.27
CA LEU A 68 -3.42 7.40 3.43
C LEU A 68 -3.17 6.14 4.27
N LYS A 69 -2.50 6.29 5.42
CA LYS A 69 -2.24 5.17 6.34
C LYS A 69 -3.54 4.59 6.91
N VAL A 70 -4.48 5.44 7.34
CA VAL A 70 -5.79 5.00 7.85
C VAL A 70 -6.58 4.31 6.74
N ALA A 71 -6.65 4.89 5.55
CA ALA A 71 -7.36 4.28 4.43
C ALA A 71 -6.78 2.90 4.04
N LEU A 72 -5.45 2.77 4.03
CA LEU A 72 -4.79 1.46 3.81
C LEU A 72 -5.03 0.49 4.96
N MET A 73 -5.12 0.95 6.22
CA MET A 73 -5.47 0.09 7.34
C MET A 73 -6.90 -0.43 7.23
N GLU A 74 -7.86 0.39 6.80
CA GLU A 74 -9.25 -0.07 6.61
C GLU A 74 -9.39 -1.08 5.47
N LYS A 75 -8.56 -0.97 4.42
CA LYS A 75 -8.65 -1.85 3.24
C LYS A 75 -7.81 -3.12 3.33
N VAL A 76 -6.64 -3.05 3.98
CA VAL A 76 -5.65 -4.14 4.02
C VAL A 76 -5.44 -4.67 5.45
N GLY A 77 -5.97 -3.99 6.46
CA GLY A 77 -5.90 -4.40 7.87
C GLY A 77 -6.94 -5.46 8.24
N GLU A 78 -6.81 -6.64 7.64
CA GLU A 78 -7.40 -7.91 8.11
C GLU A 78 -6.56 -9.11 7.65
#